data_AF-L5KLL9-F1
#
_entry.id   AF-L5KLL9-F1
#
_cell.length_a   1.000
_cell.length_b   1.000
_cell.length_c   1.000
_cell.angle_alpha   90.00
_cell.angle_beta   90.00
_cell.angle_gamma   90.00
#
_symmetry.space_group_name_H-M   'P 1'
#
loop_
_entity.id
_entity.type
_entity.pdbx_description
1 polymer ?
#
loop_
_entity_poly.entity_id
_entity_poly.type
_entity_poly.pdbx_seq_one_letter_code
_entity_poly.pdbx_strand_id
1 'polypeptide(L)'
;MATARKRAQTIRFSYFALVGMRDGKLCLAWRIGDFRPNHVVEGTVRAQLLRYTEDGEGRMTMAFKDLKLVNDQIILVTPVTIVHEIDHESPLYALDRKAVAKDDFEILVTFIYTGDSTGTSHQSRSSYVPREILWGHRFNDVLEVKRKYYRVNCLEFEGTAEVYAPFCSAKQLDWKDQQLHTRDKAPPARAPGTADTKVRKRSLSAVAVVSNCESREETAASADECKEAPYQKAVLTLNRISLESQM
;
A
#
# COMPACT_ATOMS: atom_id res chain seq x y z
N MET A 1 31.96 16.36 18.98
CA MET A 1 30.54 16.34 19.40
C MET A 1 29.67 16.45 18.16
N ALA A 2 28.85 15.44 17.85
CA ALA A 2 27.91 15.52 16.72
C ALA A 2 26.69 16.37 17.15
N THR A 3 26.45 17.49 16.46
CA THR A 3 25.36 18.42 16.72
C THR A 3 23.98 17.76 16.56
N ALA A 4 23.02 18.12 17.42
CA ALA A 4 21.67 17.56 17.50
C ALA A 4 20.94 17.49 16.14
N ARG A 5 21.22 18.45 15.24
CA ARG A 5 20.69 18.50 13.86
C ARG A 5 21.05 17.27 13.01
N LYS A 6 22.22 16.64 13.21
CA LYS A 6 22.62 15.44 12.44
C LYS A 6 21.96 14.16 12.95
N ARG A 7 21.38 14.16 14.15
CA ARG A 7 20.74 12.96 14.76
C ARG A 7 19.28 12.80 14.35
N ALA A 8 18.56 13.90 14.10
CA ALA A 8 17.15 13.89 13.71
C ALA A 8 16.87 13.34 12.29
N GLN A 9 17.88 13.26 11.41
CA GLN A 9 17.70 12.84 10.00
C GLN A 9 17.87 11.33 9.73
N THR A 10 17.88 10.50 10.78
CA THR A 10 18.22 9.07 10.63
C THR A 10 17.02 8.14 10.55
N ILE A 11 15.89 8.55 11.13
CA ILE A 11 14.60 7.89 10.91
C ILE A 11 13.95 8.51 9.69
N ARG A 12 13.58 7.64 8.75
CA ARG A 12 13.08 8.05 7.46
C ARG A 12 11.79 7.33 7.13
N PHE A 13 10.90 8.06 6.46
CA PHE A 13 9.68 7.56 5.86
C PHE A 13 9.91 7.25 4.38
N SER A 14 9.17 6.30 3.80
CA SER A 14 9.14 6.08 2.35
C SER A 14 8.73 7.36 1.63
N TYR A 15 9.22 7.54 0.41
CA TYR A 15 8.85 8.70 -0.42
C TYR A 15 7.39 8.65 -0.87
N PHE A 16 6.87 7.45 -1.08
CA PHE A 16 5.50 7.23 -1.50
C PHE A 16 4.73 6.48 -0.40
N ALA A 17 3.45 6.82 -0.28
CA ALA A 17 2.47 5.97 0.36
C ALA A 17 1.79 5.11 -0.73
N LEU A 18 1.31 3.94 -0.36
CA LEU A 18 0.74 2.97 -1.27
C LEU A 18 -0.71 2.70 -0.89
N VAL A 19 -1.58 2.58 -1.87
CA VAL A 19 -2.92 2.01 -1.69
C VAL A 19 -2.98 0.68 -2.40
N GLY A 20 -3.33 -0.37 -1.68
CA GLY A 20 -3.36 -1.73 -2.20
C GLY A 20 -4.26 -2.66 -1.41
N MET A 21 -4.51 -3.84 -1.96
CA MET A 21 -5.30 -4.87 -1.31
C MET A 21 -4.46 -5.65 -0.30
N ARG A 22 -4.99 -5.83 0.91
CA ARG A 22 -4.41 -6.69 1.95
C ARG A 22 -5.54 -7.40 2.69
N ASP A 23 -5.48 -8.73 2.73
CA ASP A 23 -6.46 -9.58 3.44
C ASP A 23 -7.93 -9.27 3.07
N GLY A 24 -8.17 -8.98 1.79
CA GLY A 24 -9.50 -8.65 1.25
C GLY A 24 -9.95 -7.20 1.46
N LYS A 25 -9.16 -6.38 2.17
CA LYS A 25 -9.46 -4.97 2.44
C LYS A 25 -8.54 -4.04 1.64
N LEU A 26 -9.05 -2.85 1.34
CA LEU A 26 -8.25 -1.78 0.78
C LEU A 26 -7.49 -1.07 1.90
N CYS A 27 -6.18 -0.92 1.76
CA CYS A 27 -5.34 -0.37 2.81
C CYS A 27 -4.42 0.73 2.26
N LEU A 28 -4.22 1.76 3.08
CA LEU A 28 -3.15 2.75 2.90
C LEU A 28 -1.93 2.28 3.69
N ALA A 29 -0.75 2.32 3.08
CA ALA A 29 0.48 1.89 3.71
C ALA A 29 1.65 2.83 3.40
N TRP A 30 2.56 2.99 4.35
CA TRP A 30 3.85 3.64 4.14
C TRP A 30 4.91 2.96 4.99
N ARG A 31 6.18 3.19 4.68
CA ARG A 31 7.29 2.54 5.39
C ARG A 31 8.02 3.53 6.27
N ILE A 32 8.46 3.07 7.44
CA ILE A 32 9.38 3.79 8.32
C ILE A 32 10.60 2.90 8.58
N GLY A 33 11.79 3.50 8.63
CA GLY A 33 13.04 2.78 8.89
C GLY A 33 14.04 3.63 9.65
N ASP A 34 14.84 2.99 10.50
CA ASP A 34 16.04 3.58 11.09
C ASP A 34 17.27 3.08 10.32
N PHE A 35 18.08 4.02 9.83
CA PHE A 35 19.28 3.72 9.05
C PHE A 35 20.56 3.83 9.89
N ARG A 36 20.44 3.97 11.23
CA ARG A 36 21.58 3.88 12.14
C ARG A 36 21.98 2.44 12.41
N PRO A 37 23.28 2.14 12.45
CA PRO A 37 23.75 0.81 12.81
C PRO A 37 23.44 0.51 14.29
N ASN A 38 22.97 -0.72 14.56
CA ASN A 38 22.72 -1.27 15.90
C ASN A 38 21.80 -0.42 16.79
N HIS A 39 20.87 0.32 16.18
CA HIS A 39 19.92 1.15 16.90
C HIS A 39 18.54 0.49 16.90
N VAL A 40 17.92 0.43 18.06
CA VAL A 40 16.59 -0.14 18.24
C VAL A 40 15.76 0.89 18.96
N VAL A 41 14.65 1.27 18.34
CA VAL A 41 13.80 2.36 18.85
C VAL A 41 12.40 1.86 18.99
N GLU A 42 11.85 2.00 20.18
CA GLU A 42 10.41 1.87 20.41
C GLU A 42 9.76 3.24 20.30
N GLY A 43 8.58 3.29 19.68
CA GLY A 43 7.83 4.52 19.56
C GLY A 43 6.41 4.33 19.09
N THR A 44 5.69 5.43 19.03
CA THR A 44 4.29 5.50 18.60
C THR A 44 4.19 6.26 17.29
N VAL A 45 3.49 5.66 16.32
CA VAL A 45 3.14 6.25 15.04
C VAL A 45 1.74 6.84 15.12
N ARG A 46 1.55 8.01 14.52
CA ARG A 46 0.25 8.65 14.34
C ARG A 46 0.11 9.09 12.89
N ALA A 47 -1.12 9.10 12.38
CA ALA A 47 -1.42 9.63 11.07
C ALA A 47 -2.72 10.44 11.11
N GLN A 48 -2.73 11.57 10.39
CA GLN A 48 -3.86 12.48 10.31
C GLN A 48 -4.09 12.90 8.87
N LEU A 49 -5.35 12.92 8.43
CA LEU A 49 -5.78 13.52 7.18
C LEU A 49 -6.08 15.00 7.40
N LEU A 50 -5.38 15.85 6.66
CA LEU A 50 -5.53 17.30 6.66
C LEU A 50 -6.32 17.70 5.40
N ARG A 51 -7.34 18.54 5.57
CA ARG A 51 -8.11 19.14 4.48
C ARG A 51 -8.39 20.60 4.77
N TYR A 52 -8.30 21.43 3.74
CA TYR A 52 -8.81 22.80 3.82
C TYR A 52 -10.32 22.79 3.61
N THR A 53 -11.04 23.47 4.49
CA THR A 53 -12.49 23.61 4.44
C THR A 53 -12.87 25.07 4.63
N GLU A 54 -13.72 25.58 3.75
CA GLU A 54 -14.34 26.89 3.91
C GLU A 54 -15.47 26.77 4.94
N ASP A 55 -15.46 27.64 5.95
CA ASP A 55 -16.56 27.71 6.91
C ASP A 55 -17.78 28.41 6.29
N GLY A 56 -18.93 28.37 6.99
CA GLY A 56 -20.16 29.03 6.51
C GLY A 56 -20.06 30.57 6.39
N GLU A 57 -18.96 31.17 6.86
CA GLU A 57 -18.69 32.61 6.81
C GLU A 57 -17.61 32.97 5.78
N GLY A 58 -17.14 32.01 4.98
CA GLY A 58 -16.14 32.21 3.92
C GLY A 58 -14.68 32.25 4.41
N ARG A 59 -14.41 31.86 5.66
CA ARG A 59 -13.05 31.75 6.19
C ARG A 59 -12.50 30.35 5.94
N MET A 60 -11.24 30.29 5.51
CA MET A 60 -10.53 29.03 5.33
C MET A 60 -10.06 28.47 6.68
N THR A 61 -10.44 27.23 6.97
CA THR A 61 -10.04 26.47 8.16
C THR A 61 -9.38 25.15 7.73
N MET A 62 -8.55 24.58 8.60
CA MET A 62 -7.93 23.27 8.37
C MET A 62 -8.59 22.22 9.25
N ALA A 63 -9.24 21.25 8.62
CA ALA A 63 -9.83 20.09 9.28
C ALA A 63 -8.79 18.98 9.43
N PHE A 64 -8.70 18.41 10.62
CA PHE A 64 -7.84 17.27 10.95
C PHE A 64 -8.71 16.07 11.29
N LYS A 65 -8.43 14.92 10.67
CA LYS A 65 -9.10 13.65 11.00
C LYS A 65 -8.06 12.56 11.21
N ASP A 66 -8.09 11.90 12.36
CA ASP A 66 -7.14 10.83 12.66
C ASP A 66 -7.39 9.60 11.77
N LEU A 67 -6.30 8.95 11.36
CA LEU A 67 -6.32 7.68 10.65
C LEU A 67 -5.97 6.55 11.62
N LYS A 68 -6.90 5.60 11.77
CA LYS A 68 -6.73 4.44 12.66
C LYS A 68 -5.71 3.45 12.08
N LEU A 69 -4.58 3.28 12.77
CA LEU A 69 -3.54 2.36 12.33
C LEU A 69 -3.83 0.94 12.83
N VAL A 70 -3.40 -0.06 12.07
CA VAL A 70 -3.44 -1.46 12.50
C VAL A 70 -2.52 -1.67 13.70
N ASN A 71 -1.31 -1.10 13.63
CA ASN A 71 -0.34 -1.06 14.73
C ASN A 71 0.22 0.36 14.82
N ASP A 72 0.00 1.03 15.94
CA ASP A 72 0.53 2.37 16.23
C ASP A 72 1.78 2.31 17.11
N GLN A 73 1.93 1.30 17.97
CA GLN A 73 3.15 1.04 18.74
C GLN A 73 4.07 0.07 17.99
N ILE A 74 5.30 0.51 17.71
CA ILE A 74 6.27 -0.27 16.94
C ILE A 74 7.65 -0.26 17.58
N ILE A 75 8.40 -1.32 17.31
CA ILE A 75 9.84 -1.40 17.58
C ILE A 75 10.57 -1.41 16.24
N LEU A 76 11.36 -0.38 15.98
CA LEU A 76 12.03 -0.11 14.72
C LEU A 76 13.43 -0.74 14.70
N VAL A 77 13.48 -2.08 14.59
CA VAL A 77 14.73 -2.84 14.35
C VAL A 77 15.02 -3.01 12.86
N THR A 78 13.96 -3.17 12.08
CA THR A 78 13.98 -3.28 10.62
C THR A 78 12.91 -2.35 10.06
N PRO A 79 12.95 -1.99 8.77
CA PRO A 79 11.90 -1.15 8.20
C PRO A 79 10.51 -1.76 8.42
N VAL A 80 9.63 -0.99 9.05
CA VAL A 80 8.25 -1.40 9.35
C VAL A 80 7.32 -0.75 8.35
N THR A 81 6.37 -1.52 7.82
CA THR A 81 5.28 -0.97 7.00
C THR A 81 4.10 -0.67 7.91
N ILE A 82 3.76 0.61 8.03
CA ILE A 82 2.60 1.09 8.76
C ILE A 82 1.39 0.96 7.85
N VAL A 83 0.28 0.51 8.41
CA VAL A 83 -0.94 0.22 7.66
C VAL A 83 -2.13 0.87 8.34
N HIS A 84 -2.92 1.57 7.54
CA HIS A 84 -4.26 2.03 7.86
C HIS A 84 -5.24 1.23 6.98
N GLU A 85 -6.10 0.44 7.60
CA GLU A 85 -7.22 -0.20 6.91
C GLU A 85 -8.26 0.86 6.56
N ILE A 86 -8.67 0.92 5.28
CA ILE A 86 -9.69 1.87 4.82
C ILE A 86 -11.05 1.22 5.05
N ASP A 87 -11.50 1.25 6.31
CA ASP A 87 -12.82 0.77 6.74
C ASP A 87 -13.87 1.90 6.69
N HIS A 88 -15.08 1.61 7.15
CA HIS A 88 -16.21 2.55 7.18
C HIS A 88 -16.01 3.76 8.11
N GLU A 89 -15.09 3.67 9.08
CA GLU A 89 -14.73 4.80 9.97
C GLU A 89 -13.66 5.68 9.32
N SER A 90 -12.92 5.16 8.33
CA SER A 90 -11.87 5.89 7.62
C SER A 90 -12.41 7.10 6.85
N PRO A 91 -11.76 8.27 6.95
CA PRO A 91 -12.09 9.41 6.11
C PRO A 91 -11.76 9.20 4.62
N LEU A 92 -11.05 8.11 4.27
CA LEU A 92 -10.73 7.73 2.89
C LEU A 92 -11.75 6.72 2.31
N TYR A 93 -12.74 6.28 3.09
CA TYR A 93 -13.63 5.16 2.74
C TYR A 93 -14.37 5.30 1.40
N ALA A 94 -14.80 6.53 1.09
CA ALA A 94 -15.56 6.83 -0.12
C ALA A 94 -14.67 7.17 -1.33
N LEU A 95 -13.35 7.30 -1.16
CA LEU A 95 -12.45 7.74 -2.22
C LEU A 95 -12.04 6.56 -3.12
N ASP A 96 -12.31 6.69 -4.41
CA ASP A 96 -11.84 5.76 -5.44
C ASP A 96 -10.49 6.24 -6.03
N ARG A 97 -9.89 5.45 -6.93
CA ARG A 97 -8.58 5.79 -7.52
C ARG A 97 -8.56 7.16 -8.19
N LYS A 98 -9.66 7.53 -8.88
CA LYS A 98 -9.75 8.80 -9.61
C LYS A 98 -9.99 9.96 -8.67
N ALA A 99 -10.79 9.75 -7.63
CA ALA A 99 -11.07 10.71 -6.59
C ALA A 99 -9.77 11.03 -5.85
N VAL A 100 -9.02 10.03 -5.38
CA VAL A 100 -7.72 10.24 -4.71
C VAL A 100 -6.80 11.12 -5.56
N ALA A 101 -6.66 10.83 -6.85
CA ALA A 101 -5.76 11.59 -7.73
C ALA A 101 -6.17 13.06 -7.96
N LYS A 102 -7.45 13.41 -7.76
CA LYS A 102 -7.99 14.76 -7.98
C LYS A 102 -8.26 15.54 -6.70
N ASP A 103 -8.31 14.84 -5.58
CA ASP A 103 -8.64 15.42 -4.30
C ASP A 103 -7.53 16.36 -3.81
N ASP A 104 -7.87 17.22 -2.85
CA ASP A 104 -6.92 18.12 -2.19
C ASP A 104 -6.89 17.82 -0.70
N PHE A 105 -5.94 16.99 -0.31
CA PHE A 105 -5.68 16.62 1.08
C PHE A 105 -4.20 16.37 1.30
N GLU A 106 -3.78 16.30 2.56
CA GLU A 106 -2.44 15.91 2.95
C GLU A 106 -2.53 14.89 4.09
N ILE A 107 -1.77 13.81 4.01
CA ILE A 107 -1.69 12.82 5.09
C ILE A 107 -0.43 13.10 5.87
N LEU A 108 -0.55 13.68 7.06
CA LEU A 108 0.55 13.90 7.97
C LEU A 108 0.83 12.61 8.76
N VAL A 109 2.06 12.11 8.69
CA VAL A 109 2.52 10.96 9.45
C VAL A 109 3.59 11.39 10.45
N THR A 110 3.46 10.90 11.68
CA THR A 110 4.32 11.29 12.79
C THR A 110 4.79 10.04 13.52
N PHE A 111 6.08 9.98 13.83
CA PHE A 111 6.66 8.97 14.70
C PHE A 111 7.30 9.63 15.91
N ILE A 112 6.83 9.28 17.11
CA ILE A 112 7.31 9.79 18.39
C ILE A 112 8.06 8.67 19.07
N TYR A 113 9.30 8.91 19.47
CA TYR A 113 10.15 7.91 20.08
C TYR A 113 11.08 8.51 21.12
N THR A 114 11.56 7.71 22.07
CA THR A 114 12.53 8.15 23.06
C THR A 114 13.94 7.76 22.62
N GLY A 115 14.89 8.70 22.71
CA GLY A 115 16.29 8.42 22.36
C GLY A 115 17.06 7.76 23.50
N ASP A 116 17.64 6.59 23.25
CA ASP A 116 18.35 5.75 24.24
C ASP A 116 19.41 6.51 25.05
N SER A 117 20.16 7.40 24.41
CA SER A 117 21.31 8.06 25.03
C SER A 117 20.96 9.21 25.97
N THR A 118 19.77 9.79 25.84
CA THR A 118 19.40 11.06 26.50
C THR A 118 18.08 10.99 27.25
N GLY A 119 17.27 9.96 27.04
CA GLY A 119 15.91 9.88 27.61
C GLY A 119 14.95 10.95 27.07
N THR A 120 15.38 11.70 26.04
CA THR A 120 14.60 12.77 25.43
C THR A 120 13.68 12.21 24.36
N SER A 121 12.42 12.65 24.38
CA SER A 121 11.47 12.33 23.31
C SER A 121 11.84 13.10 22.03
N HIS A 122 11.86 12.38 20.92
CA HIS A 122 12.09 12.86 19.57
C HIS A 122 10.84 12.64 18.73
N GLN A 123 10.63 13.51 17.75
CA GLN A 123 9.53 13.42 16.81
C GLN A 123 10.07 13.53 15.38
N SER A 124 9.73 12.54 14.55
CA SER A 124 9.97 12.58 13.11
C SER A 124 8.63 12.69 12.38
N ARG A 125 8.57 13.54 11.36
CA ARG A 125 7.33 13.81 10.61
C ARG A 125 7.58 13.74 9.11
N SER A 126 6.59 13.25 8.39
CA SER A 126 6.51 13.32 6.93
C SER A 126 5.07 13.56 6.54
N SER A 127 4.84 13.89 5.28
CA SER A 127 3.50 13.95 4.73
C SER A 127 3.43 13.33 3.35
N TYR A 128 2.21 12.98 2.95
CA TYR A 128 1.88 12.46 1.63
C TYR A 128 0.72 13.25 1.04
N VAL A 129 0.96 13.88 -0.09
CA VAL A 129 -0.11 14.45 -0.91
C VAL A 129 -0.64 13.42 -1.92
N PRO A 130 -1.83 13.59 -2.50
CA PRO A 130 -2.41 12.71 -3.51
C PRO A 130 -1.45 12.18 -4.58
N ARG A 131 -0.58 13.02 -5.14
CA ARG A 131 0.42 12.66 -6.15
C ARG A 131 1.53 11.73 -5.64
N GLU A 132 1.71 11.64 -4.33
CA GLU A 132 2.69 10.77 -3.65
C GLU A 132 2.03 9.46 -3.17
N ILE A 133 0.78 9.22 -3.54
CA ILE A 133 0.04 7.98 -3.23
C ILE A 133 -0.04 7.10 -4.48
N LEU A 134 0.65 5.96 -4.45
CA LEU A 134 0.67 4.99 -5.54
C LEU A 134 -0.45 3.96 -5.34
N TRP A 135 -1.46 3.98 -6.21
CA TRP A 135 -2.56 3.03 -6.18
C TRP A 135 -2.23 1.76 -6.95
N GLY A 136 -2.49 0.59 -6.35
CA GLY A 136 -2.15 -0.70 -6.95
C GLY A 136 -0.68 -1.06 -6.79
N HIS A 137 -0.06 -0.65 -5.69
CA HIS A 137 1.33 -0.97 -5.39
C HIS A 137 1.45 -1.65 -4.03
N ARG A 138 2.47 -2.49 -3.90
CA ARG A 138 2.96 -3.02 -2.62
C ARG A 138 4.44 -2.73 -2.50
N PHE A 139 4.94 -2.62 -1.27
CA PHE A 139 6.39 -2.56 -1.08
C PHE A 139 7.03 -3.92 -1.33
N ASN A 140 8.26 -3.90 -1.83
CA ASN A 140 9.12 -5.08 -1.95
C ASN A 140 9.59 -5.53 -0.56
N ASP A 141 9.84 -6.83 -0.40
CA ASP A 141 10.38 -7.38 0.83
C ASP A 141 11.82 -6.87 1.05
N VAL A 142 12.07 -6.32 2.24
CA VAL A 142 13.40 -5.83 2.63
C VAL A 142 14.18 -6.81 3.48
N LEU A 143 13.50 -7.83 4.04
CA LEU A 143 14.10 -8.79 4.94
C LEU A 143 14.51 -10.06 4.18
N GLU A 144 15.80 -10.28 4.05
CA GLU A 144 16.36 -11.48 3.46
C GLU A 144 16.78 -12.46 4.56
N VAL A 145 16.23 -13.67 4.54
CA VAL A 145 16.66 -14.75 5.43
C VAL A 145 17.94 -15.38 4.87
N LYS A 146 19.03 -15.37 5.66
CA LYS A 146 20.24 -16.16 5.38
C LYS A 146 20.35 -17.30 6.39
N ARG A 147 21.24 -18.26 6.13
CA ARG A 147 21.37 -19.49 6.93
C ARG A 147 21.61 -19.27 8.44
N LYS A 148 22.23 -18.17 8.85
CA LYS A 148 22.64 -17.90 10.25
C LYS A 148 22.18 -16.55 10.79
N TYR A 149 21.65 -15.67 9.94
CA TYR A 149 21.27 -14.31 10.31
C TYR A 149 20.27 -13.74 9.32
N TYR A 150 19.58 -12.66 9.70
CA TYR A 150 18.74 -11.88 8.81
C TYR A 150 19.51 -10.70 8.24
N ARG A 151 19.31 -10.41 6.96
CA ARG A 151 19.90 -9.24 6.29
C ARG A 151 18.76 -8.31 5.88
N VAL A 152 18.89 -7.04 6.24
CA VAL A 152 18.01 -5.99 5.71
C VAL A 152 18.64 -5.44 4.44
N ASN A 153 17.93 -5.52 3.31
CA ASN A 153 18.31 -4.88 2.08
C ASN A 153 17.75 -3.45 2.03
N CYS A 154 18.55 -2.50 2.51
CA CYS A 154 18.15 -1.08 2.57
C CYS A 154 17.91 -0.45 1.18
N LEU A 155 18.37 -1.07 0.09
CA LEU A 155 18.14 -0.57 -1.28
C LEU A 155 16.67 -0.78 -1.70
N GLU A 156 16.03 -1.83 -1.19
CA GLU A 156 14.60 -2.13 -1.43
C GLU A 156 13.67 -1.33 -0.52
N PHE A 157 14.19 -0.39 0.28
CA PHE A 157 13.36 0.41 1.19
C PHE A 157 12.27 1.20 0.45
N GLU A 158 12.60 1.76 -0.71
CA GLU A 158 11.64 2.44 -1.61
C GLU A 158 11.12 1.51 -2.71
N GLY A 159 11.61 0.27 -2.78
CA GLY A 159 11.22 -0.69 -3.81
C GLY A 159 9.73 -1.01 -3.72
N THR A 160 9.03 -0.87 -4.85
CA THR A 160 7.62 -1.22 -4.95
C THR A 160 7.36 -2.05 -6.20
N ALA A 161 6.32 -2.86 -6.15
CA ALA A 161 5.82 -3.65 -7.27
C ALA A 161 4.34 -3.34 -7.49
N GLU A 162 3.96 -3.23 -8.75
CA GLU A 162 2.55 -3.16 -9.14
C GLU A 162 1.84 -4.47 -8.79
N VAL A 163 0.66 -4.34 -8.22
CA VAL A 163 -0.23 -5.43 -7.86
C VAL A 163 -1.65 -5.07 -8.22
N TYR A 164 -2.47 -6.10 -8.42
CA TYR A 164 -3.89 -5.87 -8.62
C TYR A 164 -4.51 -5.14 -7.42
N ALA A 165 -5.12 -3.99 -7.70
CA ALA A 165 -6.02 -3.31 -6.79
C ALA A 165 -7.25 -2.83 -7.57
N PRO A 166 -8.46 -2.99 -7.03
CA PRO A 166 -9.66 -2.50 -7.67
C PRO A 166 -9.60 -0.97 -7.80
N PHE A 167 -10.19 -0.42 -8.86
CA PHE A 167 -10.24 1.04 -9.06
C PHE A 167 -11.38 1.72 -8.30
N CYS A 168 -12.23 0.92 -7.62
CA CYS A 168 -13.34 1.40 -6.82
C CYS A 168 -12.89 1.78 -5.41
N SER A 169 -13.71 2.56 -4.71
CA SER A 169 -13.48 2.88 -3.30
C SER A 169 -13.69 1.67 -2.40
N ALA A 170 -13.18 1.73 -1.17
CA ALA A 170 -13.43 0.71 -0.15
C ALA A 170 -14.95 0.54 0.11
N LYS A 171 -15.69 1.66 0.14
CA LYS A 171 -17.16 1.65 0.25
C LYS A 171 -17.85 0.83 -0.84
N GLN A 172 -17.37 0.95 -2.08
CA GLN A 172 -17.92 0.20 -3.21
C GLN A 172 -17.53 -1.29 -3.15
N LEU A 173 -16.37 -1.60 -2.61
CA LEU A 173 -15.90 -2.96 -2.42
C LEU A 173 -16.76 -3.69 -1.37
N ASP A 174 -16.90 -3.10 -0.18
CA ASP A 174 -17.69 -3.65 0.91
C ASP A 174 -19.16 -3.86 0.50
N TRP A 175 -19.74 -2.90 -0.24
CA TRP A 175 -21.10 -3.03 -0.77
C TRP A 175 -21.26 -4.25 -1.67
N LYS A 176 -20.28 -4.51 -2.55
CA LYS A 176 -20.32 -5.67 -3.46
C LYS A 176 -20.18 -6.98 -2.68
N ASP A 177 -19.30 -7.03 -1.70
CA ASP A 177 -19.09 -8.23 -0.88
C ASP A 177 -20.36 -8.57 -0.07
N GLN A 178 -21.05 -7.57 0.47
CA GLN A 178 -22.34 -7.76 1.13
C GLN A 178 -23.43 -8.33 0.20
N GLN A 179 -23.47 -7.88 -1.06
CA GLN A 179 -24.41 -8.40 -2.05
C GLN A 179 -24.14 -9.87 -2.39
N LEU A 180 -22.87 -10.25 -2.54
CA LEU A 180 -22.47 -11.62 -2.81
C LEU A 180 -22.86 -12.54 -1.64
N HIS A 181 -22.54 -12.14 -0.41
CA HIS A 181 -22.93 -12.90 0.78
C HIS A 181 -24.45 -13.01 0.96
N THR A 182 -25.22 -12.00 0.55
CA THR A 182 -26.69 -12.06 0.61
C THR A 182 -27.26 -13.03 -0.44
N ARG A 183 -26.65 -13.12 -1.62
CA ARG A 183 -27.08 -14.07 -2.68
C ARG A 183 -26.78 -15.52 -2.31
N ASP A 184 -25.63 -15.80 -1.69
CA ASP A 184 -25.28 -17.16 -1.24
C ASP A 184 -26.15 -17.64 -0.07
N LYS A 185 -26.75 -16.72 0.69
CA LYS A 185 -27.68 -17.04 1.79
C LYS A 185 -29.14 -17.20 1.36
N ALA A 186 -29.48 -16.99 0.08
CA ALA A 186 -30.84 -17.18 -0.39
C ALA A 186 -31.22 -18.68 -0.32
N PRO A 187 -32.36 -19.05 0.31
CA PRO A 187 -32.78 -20.44 0.36
C PRO A 187 -33.03 -20.94 -1.08
N PRO A 188 -32.73 -22.22 -1.38
CA PRO A 188 -33.00 -22.76 -2.70
C PRO A 188 -34.48 -22.53 -3.01
N ALA A 189 -34.75 -21.78 -4.08
CA ALA A 189 -36.10 -21.58 -4.56
C ALA A 189 -36.74 -22.97 -4.73
N ARG A 190 -37.85 -23.21 -4.02
CA ARG A 190 -38.64 -24.44 -4.18
C ARG A 190 -38.91 -24.61 -5.67
N ALA A 191 -38.39 -25.68 -6.25
CA ALA A 191 -38.67 -26.04 -7.63
C ALA A 191 -40.20 -26.14 -7.81
N PRO A 192 -40.78 -25.59 -8.89
CA PRO A 192 -42.15 -25.91 -9.25
C PRO A 192 -42.18 -27.42 -9.55
N GLY A 193 -42.98 -28.16 -8.79
CA GLY A 193 -43.17 -29.60 -8.99
C GLY A 193 -43.56 -29.87 -10.43
N THR A 194 -42.66 -30.52 -11.17
CA THR A 194 -42.92 -30.99 -12.52
C THR A 194 -43.09 -32.50 -12.46
N ALA A 195 -44.22 -32.91 -13.02
CA ALA A 195 -44.66 -34.29 -13.09
C ALA A 195 -43.63 -35.19 -13.76
N ASP A 196 -43.65 -36.43 -13.29
CA ASP A 196 -42.89 -37.60 -13.66
C ASP A 196 -42.71 -37.74 -15.18
N THR A 197 -41.47 -37.76 -15.67
CA THR A 197 -41.14 -38.42 -16.94
C THR A 197 -39.76 -39.06 -16.85
N LYS A 198 -39.76 -40.38 -16.68
CA LYS A 198 -38.60 -41.28 -16.75
C LYS A 198 -37.70 -40.96 -17.94
N VAL A 199 -36.46 -40.54 -17.67
CA VAL A 199 -35.36 -40.59 -18.64
C VAL A 199 -34.31 -41.60 -18.17
N ARG A 200 -34.05 -42.53 -19.07
CA ARG A 200 -33.30 -43.78 -18.93
C ARG A 200 -31.80 -43.47 -18.81
N LYS A 201 -31.18 -43.86 -17.69
CA LYS A 201 -29.70 -43.82 -17.50
C LYS A 201 -29.02 -44.63 -18.62
N ARG A 202 -28.18 -43.97 -19.41
CA ARG A 202 -27.10 -44.62 -20.17
C ARG A 202 -25.77 -44.09 -19.65
N SER A 203 -25.02 -44.99 -19.04
CA SER A 203 -23.61 -44.82 -18.68
C SER A 203 -22.79 -44.79 -19.96
N LEU A 204 -22.01 -43.73 -20.17
CA LEU A 204 -20.91 -43.70 -21.11
C LEU A 204 -19.75 -42.92 -20.49
N SER A 205 -18.66 -43.64 -20.21
CA SER A 205 -17.35 -43.09 -19.86
C SER A 205 -16.77 -42.36 -21.06
N ALA A 206 -16.40 -41.09 -20.89
CA ALA A 206 -15.71 -40.32 -21.92
C ALA A 206 -14.22 -40.18 -21.56
N VAL A 207 -13.40 -40.69 -22.48
CA VAL A 207 -11.94 -40.70 -22.53
C VAL A 207 -11.44 -39.27 -22.80
N ALA A 208 -10.37 -38.87 -22.10
CA ALA A 208 -9.67 -37.61 -22.32
C ALA A 208 -8.94 -37.63 -23.68
N VAL A 209 -9.26 -36.67 -24.55
CA VAL A 209 -8.48 -36.38 -25.77
C VAL A 209 -7.51 -35.27 -25.43
N VAL A 210 -6.23 -35.63 -25.35
CA VAL A 210 -5.09 -34.72 -25.37
C VAL A 210 -4.96 -34.22 -26.82
N SER A 211 -5.06 -32.92 -27.04
CA SER A 211 -4.68 -32.30 -28.32
C SER A 211 -3.30 -31.69 -28.15
N ASN A 212 -2.29 -32.39 -28.69
CA ASN A 212 -0.92 -31.94 -28.86
C ASN A 212 -0.76 -31.63 -30.36
N CYS A 213 -0.39 -30.41 -30.72
CA CYS A 213 -0.02 -30.08 -32.09
C CYS A 213 1.37 -29.46 -32.07
N GLU A 214 2.37 -30.31 -32.33
CA GLU A 214 3.72 -29.89 -32.70
C GLU A 214 3.77 -29.60 -34.20
N SER A 215 4.49 -28.55 -34.58
CA SER A 215 5.21 -28.54 -35.86
C SER A 215 6.64 -28.06 -35.60
N ARG A 216 7.58 -28.93 -35.99
CA ARG A 216 9.04 -28.68 -36.16
C ARG A 216 9.22 -27.81 -37.42
N GLU A 217 10.29 -27.07 -37.67
CA GLU A 217 11.70 -27.46 -37.61
C GLU A 217 12.61 -26.21 -37.80
N GLU A 218 13.87 -26.35 -37.39
CA GLU A 218 14.94 -25.33 -37.29
C GLU A 218 15.56 -24.93 -38.65
N THR A 219 16.11 -23.71 -38.79
CA THR A 219 17.54 -23.49 -39.13
C THR A 219 18.02 -22.01 -39.05
N ALA A 220 19.09 -21.83 -38.26
CA ALA A 220 20.28 -20.97 -38.39
C ALA A 220 20.27 -19.51 -38.96
N ALA A 221 20.69 -18.60 -38.08
CA ALA A 221 21.75 -17.57 -38.19
C ALA A 221 21.74 -16.50 -39.31
N SER A 222 21.66 -15.22 -38.89
CA SER A 222 22.72 -14.19 -39.06
C SER A 222 22.30 -12.85 -38.46
N ALA A 223 23.29 -12.14 -37.89
CA ALA A 223 23.18 -10.79 -37.35
C ALA A 223 22.87 -9.74 -38.43
N ASP A 224 22.06 -8.72 -38.11
CA ASP A 224 22.46 -7.32 -38.29
C ASP A 224 21.53 -6.31 -37.57
N GLU A 225 22.10 -5.13 -37.35
CA GLU A 225 21.67 -3.97 -36.54
C GLU A 225 20.17 -3.58 -36.53
N CYS A 226 19.66 -3.21 -35.34
CA CYS A 226 18.72 -2.10 -35.21
C CYS A 226 18.99 -1.30 -33.94
N LYS A 227 19.40 -0.05 -34.14
CA LYS A 227 19.74 0.97 -33.14
C LYS A 227 18.48 1.46 -32.42
N GLU A 228 18.52 1.60 -31.10
CA GLU A 228 17.68 2.59 -30.41
C GLU A 228 18.32 3.09 -29.11
N ALA A 229 18.25 4.41 -28.91
CA ALA A 229 19.08 5.21 -28.02
C ALA A 229 18.60 5.22 -26.55
N PRO A 230 19.49 5.48 -25.58
CA PRO A 230 19.14 5.56 -24.16
C PRO A 230 18.63 6.96 -23.81
N TYR A 231 17.32 7.11 -23.52
CA TYR A 231 16.78 8.38 -23.04
C TYR A 231 17.04 8.56 -21.53
N GLN A 232 17.73 9.64 -21.20
CA GLN A 232 18.36 9.93 -19.92
C GLN A 232 17.36 10.30 -18.81
N LYS A 233 17.76 9.89 -17.59
CA LYS A 233 17.34 10.37 -16.26
C LYS A 233 16.90 11.85 -16.25
N ALA A 234 15.65 12.11 -15.88
CA ALA A 234 15.24 13.38 -15.29
C ALA A 234 15.30 13.26 -13.76
N VAL A 235 16.35 13.82 -13.17
CA VAL A 235 16.45 14.05 -11.73
C VAL A 235 15.49 15.18 -11.38
N LEU A 236 14.35 14.86 -10.77
CA LEU A 236 13.49 15.86 -10.15
C LEU A 236 14.02 16.16 -8.75
N THR A 237 14.78 17.24 -8.66
CA THR A 237 15.20 17.85 -7.40
C THR A 237 13.98 18.46 -6.71
N LEU A 238 13.31 17.70 -5.84
CA LEU A 238 12.22 18.23 -5.01
C LEU A 238 12.80 18.79 -3.71
N ASN A 239 12.81 20.12 -3.63
CA ASN A 239 13.12 20.87 -2.42
C ASN A 239 12.07 20.55 -1.34
N ARG A 240 12.44 19.72 -0.36
CA ARG A 240 11.65 19.48 0.85
C ARG A 240 11.95 20.61 1.85
N ILE A 241 10.99 21.52 2.00
CA ILE A 241 11.02 22.51 3.08
C ILE A 241 10.69 21.77 4.38
N SER A 242 11.72 21.57 5.21
CA SER A 242 11.56 21.16 6.60
C SER A 242 11.01 22.35 7.38
N LEU A 243 9.74 22.31 7.77
CA LEU A 243 9.18 23.27 8.73
C LEU A 243 9.80 22.99 10.12
N GLU A 244 10.89 23.70 10.43
CA GLU A 244 11.45 23.80 11.78
C GLU A 244 10.48 24.61 12.65
N SER A 245 10.05 24.00 13.76
CA SER A 245 9.38 24.69 14.86
C SER A 245 10.44 25.42 15.66
N GLN A 246 10.39 26.74 15.68
CA GLN A 246 10.89 27.50 16.82
C GLN A 246 9.91 27.28 17.97
N MET A 247 10.40 26.69 19.06
CA MET A 247 10.11 27.01 20.47
C MET A 247 10.97 26.10 21.35
#